data_AF-A0AAN6QKB6-F1
#
_entry.id   AF-A0AAN6QKB6-F1
#
_cell.length_a   1.000
_cell.length_b   1.000
_cell.length_c   1.000
_cell.angle_alpha   90.00
_cell.angle_beta   90.00
_cell.angle_gamma   90.00
#
_symmetry.space_group_name_H-M   'P 1'
#
loop_
_entity.id
_entity.type
_entity.pdbx_description
1 polymer ?
#
loop_
_entity_poly.entity_id
_entity_poly.type
_entity_poly.pdbx_seq_one_letter_code
_entity_poly.pdbx_strand_id
1 'polypeptide(L)'
;MAPPRPPPPLNNSKKRKEAPTNPQPNALKRHKPTDHRQKTHDARTLSTQTSSKAFKNGELDVSAFVKSRAFEISALEEGMARSKKALNRRAFQQVPKELRRRTASHNVKRVPKRLRERGKREMADDNTPTVTARRRKPTAHMRLRLETVKTLRAMGAKRKAGKDRVKVTVTDPDEVPPAKPTDAATDKQQPAQITTAIKARTPKVKKSLLATPPLPKAKFRKRQIHKSWLPTHLFHAKRARMTAPSAPLWRFSIPLTPTAKSYRPTHRASHERGAVAWDMSFISTVQLEGREGSLIGVLRALGVDGEELVGKKGEKWRQGKRVLEKFVHDREAPHEPIAPVTVIWCVDVTEESAGTVEKEKRRKILLRIHPSAFYQLWEELLRLAKVAKPAVSVEDLRFEIGSLEITGPGGRKRC
;
A
#
# COMPACT_ATOMS: atom_id res chain seq x y z
N MET A 1 -15.52 -80.42 -15.07
CA MET A 1 -14.09 -80.79 -15.12
C MET A 1 -13.23 -79.53 -15.23
N ALA A 2 -12.51 -79.20 -14.17
CA ALA A 2 -11.19 -78.57 -14.19
C ALA A 2 -10.64 -78.66 -12.75
N PRO A 3 -9.51 -79.34 -12.51
CA PRO A 3 -9.01 -79.62 -11.16
C PRO A 3 -8.39 -78.38 -10.49
N PRO A 4 -8.38 -78.31 -9.14
CA PRO A 4 -7.75 -77.22 -8.40
C PRO A 4 -6.23 -77.27 -8.54
N ARG A 5 -5.61 -76.09 -8.70
CA ARG A 5 -4.16 -75.90 -8.86
C ARG A 5 -3.38 -76.31 -7.60
N PRO A 6 -2.19 -76.93 -7.76
CA PRO A 6 -1.33 -77.31 -6.64
C PRO A 6 -0.62 -76.10 -6.00
N PRO A 7 -0.23 -76.20 -4.71
CA PRO A 7 0.47 -75.13 -4.00
C PRO A 7 1.93 -74.96 -4.48
N PRO A 8 2.48 -73.74 -4.41
CA PRO A 8 3.87 -73.47 -4.82
C PRO A 8 4.89 -74.09 -3.85
N PRO A 9 6.08 -74.49 -4.35
CA PRO A 9 7.06 -75.25 -3.58
C PRO A 9 7.83 -74.40 -2.55
N LEU A 10 8.16 -75.04 -1.43
CA LEU A 10 9.07 -74.55 -0.39
C LEU A 10 10.47 -74.34 -0.98
N ASN A 11 10.95 -73.09 -1.01
CA ASN A 11 12.30 -72.79 -1.48
C ASN A 11 13.27 -72.60 -0.30
N ASN A 12 14.30 -73.45 -0.30
CA ASN A 12 15.34 -73.61 0.70
C ASN A 12 16.04 -72.31 1.11
N SER A 13 16.26 -72.20 2.42
CA SER A 13 17.12 -71.20 3.06
C SER A 13 18.58 -71.39 2.65
N LYS A 14 19.01 -70.71 1.58
CA LYS A 14 20.44 -70.55 1.28
C LYS A 14 21.07 -69.60 2.29
N LYS A 15 21.72 -70.20 3.29
CA LYS A 15 22.77 -69.66 4.17
C LYS A 15 23.65 -68.66 3.38
N ARG A 16 23.51 -67.36 3.67
CA ARG A 16 24.34 -66.31 3.06
C ARG A 16 25.62 -66.18 3.90
N LYS A 17 26.77 -66.40 3.25
CA LYS A 17 28.13 -66.23 3.78
C LYS A 17 28.28 -64.93 4.58
N GLU A 18 28.83 -65.03 5.79
CA GLU A 18 29.37 -63.88 6.52
C GLU A 18 30.60 -63.32 5.78
N ALA A 19 30.71 -61.99 5.75
CA ALA A 19 31.84 -61.28 5.18
C ALA A 19 32.96 -61.11 6.22
N PRO A 20 34.25 -61.07 5.83
CA PRO A 20 35.35 -61.05 6.78
C PRO A 20 35.43 -59.71 7.52
N THR A 21 35.54 -59.79 8.84
CA THR A 21 35.79 -58.66 9.74
C THR A 21 37.22 -58.19 9.57
N ASN A 22 37.43 -57.05 8.93
CA ASN A 22 38.71 -56.34 8.94
C ASN A 22 38.53 -55.00 9.69
N PRO A 23 39.21 -54.76 10.83
CA PRO A 23 39.02 -53.54 11.60
C PRO A 23 39.81 -52.38 10.94
N GLN A 24 39.10 -51.49 10.25
CA GLN A 24 39.66 -50.20 9.81
C GLN A 24 39.31 -49.12 10.83
N PRO A 25 40.29 -48.44 11.46
CA PRO A 25 40.03 -47.36 12.40
C PRO A 25 39.96 -46.04 11.63
N ASN A 26 38.81 -45.73 11.02
CA ASN A 26 38.37 -44.35 10.73
C ASN A 26 37.05 -44.34 9.94
N ALA A 27 35.97 -44.79 10.58
CA ALA A 27 34.64 -44.46 10.12
C ALA A 27 34.30 -43.03 10.58
N LEU A 28 34.28 -42.08 9.65
CA LEU A 28 33.69 -40.74 9.82
C LEU A 28 32.35 -40.89 10.56
N LYS A 29 32.23 -40.22 11.72
CA LYS A 29 31.04 -40.24 12.58
C LYS A 29 29.78 -39.97 11.74
N ARG A 30 29.07 -41.03 11.35
CA ARG A 30 27.71 -40.93 10.82
C ARG A 30 26.85 -40.34 11.94
N HIS A 31 26.41 -39.09 11.77
CA HIS A 31 25.43 -38.48 12.66
C HIS A 31 24.22 -39.43 12.75
N LYS A 32 23.99 -40.03 13.93
CA LYS A 32 22.76 -40.79 14.20
C LYS A 32 21.57 -39.88 13.89
N PRO A 33 20.50 -40.39 13.24
CA PRO A 33 19.27 -39.63 13.08
C PRO A 33 18.83 -39.21 14.47
N THR A 34 18.84 -37.91 14.77
CA THR A 34 18.39 -37.44 16.07
C THR A 34 16.93 -37.80 16.19
N ASP A 35 16.56 -38.63 17.17
CA ASP A 35 15.17 -38.98 17.41
C ASP A 35 14.40 -37.72 17.83
N HIS A 36 13.84 -37.06 16.82
CA HIS A 36 13.10 -35.81 16.98
C HIS A 36 11.86 -36.01 17.86
N ARG A 37 11.34 -37.24 17.91
CA ARG A 37 10.18 -37.59 18.74
C ARG A 37 10.58 -37.65 20.20
N GLN A 38 11.69 -38.31 20.53
CA GLN A 38 12.21 -38.37 21.89
C GLN A 38 12.55 -36.98 22.45
N LYS A 39 13.27 -36.15 21.68
CA LYS A 39 13.58 -34.76 22.08
C LYS A 39 12.33 -33.92 22.35
N THR A 40 11.25 -34.14 21.60
CA THR A 40 9.98 -33.43 21.78
C THR A 40 9.24 -33.96 23.01
N HIS A 41 9.29 -35.26 23.25
CA HIS A 41 8.72 -35.92 24.41
C HIS A 41 9.41 -35.45 25.70
N ASP A 42 10.74 -35.53 25.75
CA ASP A 42 11.56 -35.11 26.91
C ASP A 42 11.38 -33.63 27.25
N ALA A 43 11.19 -32.77 26.24
CA ALA A 43 10.93 -31.35 26.46
C ALA A 43 9.52 -31.05 27.02
N ARG A 44 8.59 -32.01 26.91
CA ARG A 44 7.19 -31.91 27.35
C ARG A 44 6.91 -32.71 28.61
N THR A 45 7.73 -33.68 28.96
CA THR A 45 7.64 -34.42 30.21
C THR A 45 8.01 -33.51 31.38
N LEU A 46 7.11 -33.38 32.33
CA LEU A 46 7.31 -32.65 33.58
C LEU A 46 7.27 -33.64 34.73
N SER A 47 8.20 -33.50 35.68
CA SER A 47 8.15 -34.26 36.92
C SER A 47 7.08 -33.65 37.82
N THR A 48 6.00 -34.38 38.08
CA THR A 48 4.96 -33.98 39.03
C THR A 48 5.27 -34.59 40.39
N GLN A 49 5.36 -33.77 41.44
CA GLN A 49 5.38 -34.26 42.81
C GLN A 49 3.94 -34.27 43.35
N THR A 50 3.51 -35.34 43.98
CA THR A 50 2.20 -35.42 44.63
C THR A 50 2.32 -34.87 46.05
N SER A 51 1.92 -33.60 46.28
CA SER A 51 1.94 -33.01 47.62
C SER A 51 0.53 -32.92 48.23
N SER A 52 0.28 -33.70 49.29
CA SER A 52 -0.96 -33.72 50.07
C SER A 52 -0.95 -32.81 51.31
N LYS A 53 0.15 -32.08 51.57
CA LYS A 53 0.40 -31.35 52.83
C LYS A 53 -0.28 -29.97 52.96
N ALA A 54 -1.06 -29.53 51.98
CA ALA A 54 -1.55 -28.15 51.92
C ALA A 54 -2.94 -27.92 52.52
N PHE A 55 -3.63 -28.98 52.97
CA PHE A 55 -4.93 -28.89 53.62
C PHE A 55 -4.78 -29.26 55.10
N LYS A 56 -5.17 -28.33 55.98
CA LYS A 56 -5.30 -28.58 57.42
C LYS A 56 -6.74 -28.30 57.80
N ASN A 57 -7.45 -29.30 58.33
CA ASN A 57 -8.79 -29.18 58.90
C ASN A 57 -9.84 -28.50 57.98
N GLY A 58 -9.76 -28.71 56.66
CA GLY A 58 -10.72 -28.13 55.70
C GLY A 58 -10.46 -26.67 55.31
N GLU A 59 -9.50 -26.00 55.94
CA GLU A 59 -9.05 -24.65 55.58
C GLU A 59 -7.79 -24.68 54.71
N LEU A 60 -7.73 -23.76 53.73
CA LEU A 60 -6.65 -23.65 52.76
C LEU A 60 -5.70 -22.50 53.13
N ASP A 61 -4.49 -22.84 53.58
CA ASP A 61 -3.41 -21.86 53.70
C ASP A 61 -2.78 -21.60 52.33
N VAL A 62 -3.15 -20.47 51.73
CA VAL A 62 -2.66 -20.04 50.40
C VAL A 62 -1.14 -19.94 50.36
N SER A 63 -0.51 -19.49 51.43
CA SER A 63 0.94 -19.26 51.46
C SER A 63 1.72 -20.57 51.50
N ALA A 64 1.28 -21.53 52.30
CA ALA A 64 1.86 -22.86 52.38
C ALA A 64 1.60 -23.66 51.10
N PHE A 65 0.42 -23.53 50.51
CA PHE A 65 0.03 -24.18 49.25
C PHE A 65 0.85 -23.69 48.05
N VAL A 66 1.05 -22.37 47.91
CA VAL A 66 1.89 -21.83 46.83
C VAL A 66 3.35 -22.23 47.03
N LYS A 67 3.86 -22.23 48.27
CA LYS A 67 5.22 -22.70 48.58
C LYS A 67 5.40 -24.19 48.26
N SER A 68 4.43 -25.03 48.60
CA SER A 68 4.50 -26.47 48.31
C SER A 68 4.45 -26.77 46.82
N ARG A 69 3.85 -25.90 46.01
CA ARG A 69 3.73 -26.02 44.55
C ARG A 69 4.71 -25.13 43.76
N ALA A 70 5.57 -24.37 44.43
CA ALA A 70 6.48 -23.43 43.77
C ALA A 70 7.39 -24.14 42.76
N PHE A 71 7.91 -25.32 43.12
CA PHE A 71 8.72 -26.14 42.23
C PHE A 71 7.95 -26.60 40.99
N GLU A 72 6.69 -27.02 41.12
CA GLU A 72 5.85 -27.45 40.01
C GLU A 72 5.58 -26.29 39.04
N ILE A 73 5.29 -25.11 39.57
CA ILE A 73 5.05 -23.90 38.79
C ILE A 73 6.31 -23.51 38.03
N SER A 74 7.47 -23.48 38.67
CA SER A 74 8.75 -23.19 38.01
C SER A 74 9.11 -24.26 36.97
N ALA A 75 8.92 -25.55 37.29
CA ALA A 75 9.17 -26.65 36.37
C ALA A 75 8.24 -26.58 35.14
N LEU A 76 6.98 -26.16 35.32
CA LEU A 76 6.01 -25.92 34.25
C LEU A 76 6.44 -24.74 33.37
N GLU A 77 6.81 -23.60 33.94
CA GLU A 77 7.29 -22.43 33.20
C GLU A 77 8.53 -22.76 32.36
N GLU A 78 9.50 -23.45 32.95
CA GLU A 78 10.68 -23.95 32.26
C GLU A 78 10.31 -24.97 31.17
N GLY A 79 9.39 -25.90 31.46
CA GLY A 79 8.90 -26.87 30.50
C GLY A 79 8.23 -26.21 29.30
N MET A 80 7.42 -25.17 29.51
CA MET A 80 6.83 -24.36 28.45
C MET A 80 7.90 -23.67 27.60
N ALA A 81 8.95 -23.11 28.23
CA ALA A 81 10.07 -22.49 27.53
C ALA A 81 10.92 -23.52 26.74
N ARG A 82 11.20 -24.69 27.33
CA ARG A 82 11.91 -25.82 26.69
C ARG A 82 11.12 -26.34 25.50
N SER A 83 9.84 -26.63 25.68
CA SER A 83 8.93 -27.08 24.62
C SER A 83 8.85 -26.10 23.44
N LYS A 84 8.83 -24.79 23.71
CA LYS A 84 8.83 -23.75 22.67
C LYS A 84 10.12 -23.73 21.86
N LYS A 85 11.27 -24.04 22.48
CA LYS A 85 12.59 -24.14 21.82
C LYS A 85 12.81 -25.50 21.15
N ALA A 86 12.21 -26.56 21.68
CA ALA A 86 12.31 -27.93 21.18
C ALA A 86 11.58 -28.13 19.85
N LEU A 87 10.60 -27.28 19.53
CA LEU A 87 10.01 -27.32 18.20
C LEU A 87 11.06 -26.95 17.15
N ASN A 88 11.35 -27.89 16.25
CA ASN A 88 12.26 -27.70 15.11
C ASN A 88 11.65 -26.77 14.06
N ARG A 89 11.44 -25.50 14.43
CA ARG A 89 11.04 -24.42 13.52
C ARG A 89 12.28 -23.77 12.96
N ARG A 90 12.31 -23.63 11.65
CA ARG A 90 13.33 -22.83 10.97
C ARG A 90 13.26 -21.37 11.40
N ALA A 91 14.37 -20.65 11.28
CA ALA A 91 14.47 -19.25 11.65
C ALA A 91 13.33 -18.38 11.06
N PHE A 92 12.98 -18.59 9.79
CA PHE A 92 11.89 -17.84 9.14
C PHE A 92 10.47 -18.25 9.59
N GLN A 93 10.30 -19.42 10.20
CA GLN A 93 9.01 -19.90 10.73
C GLN A 93 8.72 -19.37 12.14
N GLN A 94 9.73 -18.91 12.88
CA GLN A 94 9.53 -18.30 14.20
C GLN A 94 8.82 -16.95 14.14
N VAL A 95 8.85 -16.29 12.97
CA VAL A 95 8.18 -15.02 12.71
C VAL A 95 6.65 -15.25 12.62
N PRO A 96 5.80 -14.34 13.15
CA PRO A 96 4.35 -14.40 12.97
C PRO A 96 3.95 -14.54 11.50
N LYS A 97 2.88 -15.28 11.22
CA LYS A 97 2.45 -15.66 9.85
C LYS A 97 2.39 -14.46 8.89
N GLU A 98 1.87 -13.33 9.36
CA GLU A 98 1.71 -12.09 8.56
C GLU A 98 3.05 -11.42 8.17
N LEU A 99 4.06 -11.57 9.03
CA LEU A 99 5.40 -11.03 8.81
C LEU A 99 6.30 -12.00 8.03
N ARG A 100 5.89 -13.27 7.85
CA ARG A 100 6.65 -14.25 7.05
C ARG A 100 6.75 -13.80 5.59
N ARG A 101 7.91 -14.07 4.98
CA ARG A 101 8.18 -13.79 3.56
C ARG A 101 8.63 -15.07 2.87
N ARG A 102 8.04 -15.37 1.72
CA ARG A 102 8.34 -16.61 0.95
C ARG A 102 9.81 -16.72 0.57
N THR A 103 10.44 -15.59 0.25
CA THR A 103 11.85 -15.53 -0.15
C THR A 103 12.84 -15.68 1.00
N ALA A 104 12.37 -15.82 2.24
CA ALA A 104 13.23 -16.00 3.40
C ALA A 104 13.97 -17.34 3.43
N SER A 105 13.49 -18.36 2.70
CA SER A 105 14.14 -19.68 2.63
C SER A 105 15.49 -19.67 1.90
N HIS A 106 15.68 -18.77 0.94
CA HIS A 106 16.91 -18.63 0.15
C HIS A 106 17.58 -17.25 0.31
N ASN A 107 16.98 -16.35 1.10
CA ASN A 107 17.53 -15.03 1.36
C ASN A 107 17.32 -14.64 2.83
N VAL A 108 18.36 -14.87 3.62
CA VAL A 108 18.39 -14.57 5.06
C VAL A 108 18.03 -13.11 5.38
N LYS A 109 18.32 -12.14 4.48
CA LYS A 109 18.05 -10.71 4.74
C LYS A 109 16.55 -10.40 4.88
N ARG A 110 15.66 -11.32 4.45
CA ARG A 110 14.20 -11.21 4.56
C ARG A 110 13.64 -11.61 5.93
N VAL A 111 14.50 -12.04 6.84
CA VAL A 111 14.18 -12.38 8.24
C VAL A 111 14.68 -11.24 9.16
N PRO A 112 14.02 -10.98 10.32
CA PRO A 112 14.50 -10.01 11.31
C PRO A 112 15.96 -10.24 11.73
N LYS A 113 16.70 -9.15 12.02
CA LYS A 113 18.14 -9.17 12.32
C LYS A 113 18.52 -10.25 13.35
N ARG A 114 17.77 -10.34 14.46
CA ARG A 114 17.96 -11.30 15.56
C ARG A 114 17.91 -12.78 15.16
N LEU A 115 17.28 -13.11 14.02
CA LEU A 115 17.14 -14.49 13.52
C LEU A 115 18.04 -14.75 12.30
N ARG A 116 18.83 -13.77 11.85
CA ARG A 116 19.64 -13.91 10.64
C ARG A 116 20.80 -14.86 10.82
N GLU A 117 21.49 -14.85 11.96
CA GLU A 117 22.63 -15.75 12.19
C GLU A 117 22.19 -17.21 12.19
N ARG A 118 21.10 -17.52 12.89
CA ARG A 118 20.45 -18.83 12.84
C ARG A 118 20.04 -19.21 11.41
N GLY A 119 19.42 -18.27 10.67
CA GLY A 119 19.03 -18.51 9.28
C GLY A 119 20.21 -18.74 8.33
N LYS A 120 21.38 -18.11 8.58
CA LYS A 120 22.61 -18.37 7.81
C LYS A 120 23.14 -19.78 8.06
N ARG A 121 23.18 -20.21 9.31
CA ARG A 121 23.57 -21.58 9.69
C ARG A 121 22.66 -22.60 9.01
N GLU A 122 21.34 -22.48 9.22
CA GLU A 122 20.35 -23.38 8.62
C GLU A 122 20.50 -23.43 7.09
N MET A 123 20.64 -22.27 6.43
CA MET A 123 20.83 -22.22 4.97
C MET A 123 22.13 -22.88 4.47
N ALA A 124 23.22 -22.82 5.26
CA ALA A 124 24.48 -23.47 4.96
C ALA A 124 24.37 -24.99 5.17
N ASP A 125 23.75 -25.42 6.27
CA ASP A 125 23.50 -26.83 6.59
C ASP A 125 22.65 -27.50 5.50
N ASP A 126 21.67 -26.78 4.96
CA ASP A 126 20.79 -27.23 3.87
C ASP A 126 21.39 -27.06 2.47
N ASN A 127 22.61 -26.53 2.34
CA ASN A 127 23.25 -26.20 1.05
C ASN A 127 22.35 -25.39 0.09
N THR A 128 21.58 -24.43 0.63
CA THR A 128 20.59 -23.71 -0.17
C THR A 128 21.24 -22.82 -1.24
N PRO A 129 20.76 -22.87 -2.49
CA PRO A 129 21.35 -22.11 -3.59
C PRO A 129 21.12 -20.61 -3.40
N THR A 130 22.19 -19.89 -3.09
CA THR A 130 22.13 -18.45 -2.83
C THR A 130 22.43 -17.67 -4.11
N VAL A 131 21.39 -17.36 -4.90
CA VAL A 131 21.56 -16.60 -6.15
C VAL A 131 21.72 -15.11 -5.89
N THR A 132 22.95 -14.59 -5.98
CA THR A 132 23.22 -13.15 -5.92
C THR A 132 22.87 -12.46 -7.24
N ALA A 133 22.41 -11.20 -7.19
CA ALA A 133 21.96 -10.47 -8.38
C ALA A 133 23.04 -10.31 -9.46
N ARG A 134 24.32 -10.24 -9.06
CA ARG A 134 25.47 -10.14 -9.98
C ARG A 134 25.70 -11.41 -10.80
N ARG A 135 25.34 -12.58 -10.26
CA ARG A 135 25.52 -13.89 -10.93
C ARG A 135 24.31 -14.30 -11.77
N ARG A 136 23.27 -13.45 -11.85
CA ARG A 136 22.06 -13.75 -12.63
C ARG A 136 22.32 -13.47 -14.12
N LYS A 137 22.21 -14.49 -14.96
CA LYS A 137 22.18 -14.32 -16.42
C LYS A 137 20.96 -13.46 -16.80
N PRO A 138 21.09 -12.47 -17.71
CA PRO A 138 19.96 -11.67 -18.17
C PRO A 138 18.88 -12.55 -18.78
N THR A 139 17.63 -12.31 -18.40
CA THR A 139 16.46 -12.95 -19.02
C THR A 139 16.32 -12.54 -20.49
N ALA A 140 15.66 -13.36 -21.31
CA ALA A 140 15.48 -13.07 -22.75
C ALA A 140 14.92 -11.66 -23.00
N HIS A 141 13.88 -11.26 -22.26
CA HIS A 141 13.31 -9.92 -22.35
C HIS A 141 14.28 -8.79 -21.91
N MET A 142 15.19 -9.07 -20.98
CA MET A 142 16.24 -8.11 -20.61
C MET A 142 17.27 -7.99 -21.73
N ARG A 143 17.63 -9.10 -22.39
CA ARG A 143 18.55 -9.07 -23.56
C ARG A 143 17.96 -8.22 -24.68
N LEU A 144 16.72 -8.47 -25.06
CA LEU A 144 16.00 -7.66 -26.06
C LEU A 144 15.98 -6.18 -25.70
N ARG A 145 15.73 -5.83 -24.42
CA ARG A 145 15.79 -4.44 -23.96
C ARG A 145 17.19 -3.85 -24.06
N LEU A 146 18.23 -4.58 -23.68
CA LEU A 146 19.62 -4.12 -23.77
C LEU A 146 20.03 -3.91 -25.23
N GLU A 147 19.61 -4.81 -26.13
CA GLU A 147 19.78 -4.65 -27.58
C GLU A 147 19.04 -3.41 -28.08
N THR A 148 17.77 -3.22 -27.71
CA THR A 148 16.97 -2.04 -28.10
C THR A 148 17.61 -0.75 -27.59
N VAL A 149 18.13 -0.73 -26.37
CA VAL A 149 18.83 0.45 -25.83
C VAL A 149 20.13 0.69 -26.59
N LYS A 150 20.87 -0.37 -26.95
CA LYS A 150 22.09 -0.28 -27.76
C LYS A 150 21.79 0.28 -29.15
N THR A 151 20.74 -0.21 -29.82
CA THR A 151 20.33 0.30 -31.14
C THR A 151 19.84 1.75 -31.07
N LEU A 152 19.02 2.10 -30.09
CA LEU A 152 18.58 3.49 -29.88
C LEU A 152 19.75 4.45 -29.60
N ARG A 153 20.73 4.03 -28.79
CA ARG A 153 21.95 4.83 -28.54
C ARG A 153 22.77 5.00 -29.81
N ALA A 154 22.94 3.94 -30.59
CA ALA A 154 23.67 4.01 -31.87
C ALA A 154 22.95 4.94 -32.87
N MET A 155 21.62 4.86 -32.97
CA MET A 155 20.83 5.77 -33.82
C MET A 155 20.91 7.22 -33.35
N GLY A 156 20.87 7.45 -32.03
CA GLY A 156 21.06 8.78 -31.45
C GLY A 156 22.45 9.36 -31.75
N ALA A 157 23.50 8.55 -31.63
CA ALA A 157 24.86 8.93 -31.98
C ALA A 157 25.02 9.24 -33.47
N LYS A 158 24.44 8.41 -34.36
CA LYS A 158 24.42 8.65 -35.82
C LYS A 158 23.70 9.95 -36.18
N ARG A 159 22.53 10.21 -35.58
CA ARG A 159 21.79 11.46 -35.79
C ARG A 159 22.56 12.69 -35.29
N LYS A 160 23.25 12.58 -34.16
CA LYS A 160 24.11 13.64 -33.63
C LYS A 160 25.28 13.91 -34.59
N ALA A 161 26.00 12.87 -35.01
CA ALA A 161 27.09 12.98 -35.98
C ALA A 161 26.64 13.53 -37.34
N GLY A 162 25.44 13.17 -37.83
CA GLY A 162 24.85 13.74 -39.04
C GLY A 162 24.51 15.22 -38.89
N LYS A 163 23.98 15.64 -37.74
CA LYS A 163 23.74 17.06 -37.43
C LYS A 163 25.05 17.86 -37.36
N ASP A 164 26.09 17.26 -36.78
CA ASP A 164 27.42 17.86 -36.71
C ASP A 164 28.06 17.97 -38.11
N ARG A 165 27.85 16.98 -39.01
CA ARG A 165 28.31 17.03 -40.42
C ARG A 165 27.57 18.05 -41.28
N VAL A 166 26.24 18.14 -41.16
CA VAL A 166 25.44 19.15 -41.88
C VAL A 166 25.81 20.57 -41.45
N LYS A 167 26.26 20.75 -40.20
CA LYS A 167 26.79 22.03 -39.73
C LYS A 167 28.16 22.39 -40.35
N VAL A 168 28.88 21.41 -40.90
CA VAL A 168 30.21 21.58 -41.53
C VAL A 168 30.12 21.69 -43.06
N THR A 169 29.03 21.23 -43.69
CA THR A 169 28.87 21.24 -45.16
C THR A 169 28.06 22.43 -45.72
N VAL A 170 27.63 23.40 -44.91
CA VAL A 170 26.98 24.65 -45.37
C VAL A 170 27.98 25.81 -45.43
N THR A 171 29.24 25.50 -45.72
CA THR A 171 30.26 26.50 -46.05
C THR A 171 30.81 26.13 -47.42
N ASP A 172 30.09 26.54 -48.47
CA ASP A 172 30.58 26.51 -49.84
C ASP A 172 31.72 27.56 -50.00
N PRO A 173 32.75 27.27 -50.81
CA PRO A 173 33.87 28.18 -51.05
C PRO A 173 33.60 29.09 -52.26
N ASP A 174 34.11 30.32 -52.20
CA ASP A 174 34.21 31.33 -53.25
C ASP A 174 33.01 32.28 -53.47
N GLU A 175 32.75 33.10 -52.45
CA GLU A 175 32.67 34.56 -52.61
C GLU A 175 33.21 35.23 -51.31
N VAL A 176 34.08 36.24 -51.44
CA VAL A 176 34.80 36.88 -50.33
C VAL A 176 33.97 38.01 -49.69
N PRO A 177 33.57 37.85 -48.41
CA PRO A 177 33.58 38.95 -47.44
C PRO A 177 34.01 38.50 -46.00
N PRO A 178 34.18 39.40 -45.02
CA PRO A 178 35.45 40.01 -44.62
C PRO A 178 36.08 39.40 -43.33
N ALA A 179 37.38 39.67 -43.16
CA ALA A 179 38.15 39.31 -41.97
C ALA A 179 37.72 40.10 -40.72
N LYS A 180 37.30 39.32 -39.71
CA LYS A 180 37.46 39.46 -38.24
C LYS A 180 37.37 40.86 -37.60
N PRO A 181 36.43 41.01 -36.66
CA PRO A 181 36.69 41.73 -35.42
C PRO A 181 36.73 40.80 -34.20
N THR A 182 37.77 41.04 -33.38
CA THR A 182 37.83 40.98 -31.92
C THR A 182 37.81 39.62 -31.20
N ASP A 183 39.03 39.15 -30.90
CA ASP A 183 39.34 38.25 -29.78
C ASP A 183 40.20 39.02 -28.74
N ALA A 184 39.56 39.66 -27.75
CA ALA A 184 40.14 39.94 -26.45
C ALA A 184 39.07 40.34 -25.42
N ALA A 185 38.90 39.49 -24.41
CA ALA A 185 38.33 39.74 -23.09
C ALA A 185 36.93 40.38 -22.98
N THR A 186 35.90 39.54 -22.81
CA THR A 186 34.89 39.83 -21.77
C THR A 186 34.46 38.54 -21.09
N ASP A 187 34.89 38.46 -19.85
CA ASP A 187 34.36 37.72 -18.72
C ASP A 187 33.40 36.55 -19.00
N LYS A 188 33.87 35.35 -18.65
CA LYS A 188 33.02 34.22 -18.28
C LYS A 188 32.29 34.56 -16.98
N GLN A 189 31.32 35.45 -17.06
CA GLN A 189 30.22 35.38 -16.10
C GLN A 189 29.40 34.16 -16.49
N GLN A 190 29.51 33.17 -15.61
CA GLN A 190 28.51 32.13 -15.40
C GLN A 190 27.13 32.69 -15.75
N PRO A 191 26.23 31.97 -16.46
CA PRO A 191 24.84 32.37 -16.42
C PRO A 191 24.50 32.39 -14.94
N ALA A 192 24.30 33.61 -14.41
CA ALA A 192 23.92 33.83 -13.05
C ALA A 192 22.81 32.82 -12.77
N GLN A 193 22.97 32.05 -11.71
CA GLN A 193 21.85 31.33 -11.17
C GLN A 193 20.80 32.40 -10.90
N ILE A 194 19.86 32.56 -11.83
CA ILE A 194 18.57 33.13 -11.54
C ILE A 194 17.92 32.06 -10.67
N THR A 195 18.33 32.04 -9.40
CA THR A 195 17.62 31.43 -8.28
C THR A 195 16.40 32.27 -7.93
N THR A 196 15.79 32.94 -8.89
CA THR A 196 14.34 33.09 -8.86
C THR A 196 13.84 31.97 -9.75
N ALA A 197 13.62 30.81 -9.13
CA ALA A 197 12.74 29.81 -9.70
C ALA A 197 11.55 30.58 -10.24
N ILE A 198 11.38 30.62 -11.58
CA ILE A 198 10.21 31.20 -12.20
C ILE A 198 9.08 30.49 -11.48
N LYS A 199 8.41 31.19 -10.54
CA LYS A 199 7.24 30.66 -9.86
C LYS A 199 6.24 30.57 -10.98
N ALA A 200 6.22 29.43 -11.66
CA ALA A 200 5.20 29.12 -12.64
C ALA A 200 3.91 29.40 -11.89
N ARG A 201 3.21 30.47 -12.29
CA ARG A 201 1.94 30.82 -11.66
C ARG A 201 1.14 29.53 -11.70
N THR A 202 0.76 29.02 -10.54
CA THR A 202 -0.15 27.87 -10.46
C THR A 202 -1.30 28.22 -11.38
N PRO A 203 -1.51 27.45 -12.47
CA PRO A 203 -2.50 27.82 -13.46
C PRO A 203 -3.82 28.00 -12.71
N LYS A 204 -4.41 29.19 -12.82
CA LYS A 204 -5.75 29.42 -12.27
C LYS A 204 -6.65 28.43 -12.98
N VAL A 205 -7.09 27.40 -12.28
CA VAL A 205 -8.01 26.41 -12.83
C VAL A 205 -9.23 27.18 -13.31
N LYS A 206 -9.65 26.92 -14.56
CA LYS A 206 -10.84 27.56 -15.11
C LYS A 206 -12.03 27.05 -14.31
N LYS A 207 -12.49 27.88 -13.38
CA LYS A 207 -13.71 27.65 -12.58
C LYS A 207 -14.84 27.40 -13.58
N SER A 208 -15.51 26.24 -13.50
CA SER A 208 -16.58 25.68 -14.38
C SER A 208 -16.19 24.66 -15.46
N LEU A 209 -14.89 24.34 -15.65
CA LEU A 209 -14.50 23.24 -16.55
C LEU A 209 -14.22 21.93 -15.80
N LEU A 210 -14.51 20.82 -16.47
CA LEU A 210 -14.20 19.48 -15.97
C LEU A 210 -12.68 19.29 -15.85
N ALA A 211 -12.22 18.83 -14.70
CA ALA A 211 -10.79 18.59 -14.49
C ALA A 211 -10.30 17.41 -15.32
N THR A 212 -9.08 17.52 -15.82
CA THR A 212 -8.37 16.42 -16.49
C THR A 212 -7.40 15.75 -15.52
N PRO A 213 -7.24 14.42 -15.59
CA PRO A 213 -6.33 13.73 -14.68
C PRO A 213 -4.88 14.18 -14.92
N PRO A 214 -4.04 14.22 -13.86
CA PRO A 214 -2.67 14.66 -13.96
C PRO A 214 -1.87 13.75 -14.90
N LEU A 215 -0.96 14.35 -15.68
CA LEU A 215 -0.16 13.62 -16.65
C LEU A 215 0.77 12.61 -15.94
N PRO A 216 0.59 11.29 -16.13
CA PRO A 216 1.43 10.32 -15.46
C PRO A 216 2.82 10.26 -16.11
N LYS A 217 3.79 9.72 -15.36
CA LYS A 217 5.14 9.44 -15.86
C LYS A 217 5.06 8.62 -17.16
N ALA A 218 5.91 8.92 -18.14
CA ALA A 218 5.86 8.32 -19.48
C ALA A 218 5.74 6.78 -19.48
N LYS A 219 6.45 6.10 -18.55
CA LYS A 219 6.38 4.64 -18.35
C LYS A 219 4.98 4.09 -18.04
N PHE A 220 4.13 4.90 -17.41
CA PHE A 220 2.79 4.51 -16.96
C PHE A 220 1.68 5.05 -17.85
N ARG A 221 1.95 5.99 -18.77
CA ARG A 221 0.95 6.58 -19.67
C ARG A 221 0.12 5.54 -20.42
N LYS A 222 0.79 4.58 -21.10
CA LYS A 222 0.10 3.50 -21.82
C LYS A 222 -0.78 2.61 -20.93
N ARG A 223 -0.54 2.58 -19.62
CA ARG A 223 -1.29 1.75 -18.65
C ARG A 223 -2.50 2.48 -18.05
N GLN A 224 -2.60 3.79 -18.29
CA GLN A 224 -3.62 4.67 -17.73
C GLN A 224 -4.53 5.29 -18.81
N ILE A 225 -4.49 4.77 -20.04
CA ILE A 225 -5.28 5.33 -21.17
C ILE A 225 -6.78 5.35 -20.85
N HIS A 226 -7.32 4.23 -20.37
CA HIS A 226 -8.75 4.10 -20.07
C HIS A 226 -9.07 4.22 -18.58
N LYS A 227 -8.06 4.47 -17.73
CA LYS A 227 -8.24 4.49 -16.28
C LYS A 227 -7.23 5.36 -15.55
N SER A 228 -7.73 6.12 -14.60
CA SER A 228 -6.92 6.90 -13.68
C SER A 228 -6.42 6.02 -12.54
N TRP A 229 -5.16 6.22 -12.15
CA TRP A 229 -4.59 5.56 -10.97
C TRP A 229 -4.75 6.48 -9.76
N LEU A 230 -5.20 5.91 -8.64
CA LEU A 230 -5.16 6.60 -7.36
C LEU A 230 -3.71 6.92 -6.97
N PRO A 231 -3.47 7.95 -6.14
CA PRO A 231 -2.11 8.31 -5.69
C PRO A 231 -1.35 7.12 -5.07
N THR A 232 -2.06 6.22 -4.39
CA THR A 232 -1.50 5.03 -3.73
C THR A 232 -1.51 3.77 -4.61
N HIS A 233 -1.83 3.87 -5.91
CA HIS A 233 -2.05 2.71 -6.78
C HIS A 233 -0.89 1.70 -6.74
N LEU A 234 0.37 2.17 -6.75
CA LEU A 234 1.54 1.28 -6.68
C LEU A 234 1.65 0.51 -5.36
N PHE A 235 1.12 1.06 -4.27
CA PHE A 235 1.06 0.38 -2.97
C PHE A 235 0.00 -0.72 -2.98
N HIS A 236 -1.21 -0.38 -3.44
CA HIS A 236 -2.35 -1.29 -3.52
C HIS A 236 -2.16 -2.39 -4.55
N ALA A 237 -1.65 -2.08 -5.75
CA ALA A 237 -1.38 -3.08 -6.79
C ALA A 237 -0.35 -4.15 -6.36
N LYS A 238 0.45 -3.89 -5.33
CA LYS A 238 1.40 -4.87 -4.76
C LYS A 238 0.80 -5.72 -3.64
N ARG A 239 -0.34 -5.34 -3.07
CA ARG A 239 -0.90 -5.91 -1.83
C ARG A 239 -2.34 -6.38 -1.95
N ALA A 240 -3.05 -5.90 -2.96
CA ALA A 240 -4.44 -6.18 -3.24
C ALA A 240 -4.62 -6.55 -4.72
N ARG A 241 -5.72 -7.25 -5.00
CA ARG A 241 -6.23 -7.48 -6.35
C ARG A 241 -6.92 -6.19 -6.79
N MET A 242 -6.48 -5.66 -7.94
CA MET A 242 -7.03 -4.44 -8.53
C MET A 242 -8.14 -4.80 -9.53
N THR A 243 -8.96 -3.81 -9.89
CA THR A 243 -9.86 -3.90 -11.04
C THR A 243 -9.13 -4.29 -12.33
N ALA A 244 -9.81 -5.05 -13.19
CA ALA A 244 -9.27 -5.44 -14.48
C ALA A 244 -8.93 -4.20 -15.33
N PRO A 245 -7.86 -4.21 -16.14
CA PRO A 245 -7.53 -3.08 -17.01
C PRO A 245 -8.62 -2.72 -18.02
N SER A 246 -9.39 -3.70 -18.50
CA SER A 246 -10.49 -3.54 -19.45
C SER A 246 -11.80 -3.05 -18.81
N ALA A 247 -11.99 -3.27 -17.50
CA ALA A 247 -13.20 -2.92 -16.77
C ALA A 247 -12.83 -2.13 -15.50
N PRO A 248 -12.38 -0.87 -15.63
CA PRO A 248 -12.16 0.00 -14.48
C PRO A 248 -13.50 0.39 -13.86
N LEU A 249 -13.55 0.49 -12.52
CA LEU A 249 -14.73 0.99 -11.82
C LEU A 249 -14.68 2.51 -11.80
N TRP A 250 -15.72 3.16 -12.33
CA TRP A 250 -15.86 4.62 -12.39
C TRP A 250 -14.65 5.32 -13.01
N ARG A 251 -14.04 4.71 -14.03
CA ARG A 251 -12.79 5.16 -14.69
C ARG A 251 -11.55 5.18 -13.78
N PHE A 252 -11.60 4.57 -12.60
CA PHE A 252 -10.47 4.41 -11.69
C PHE A 252 -10.01 2.94 -11.57
N SER A 253 -8.72 2.77 -11.26
CA SER A 253 -8.19 1.45 -10.87
C SER A 253 -8.17 1.31 -9.35
N ILE A 254 -9.20 0.65 -8.82
CA ILE A 254 -9.51 0.55 -7.39
C ILE A 254 -9.09 -0.84 -6.84
N PRO A 255 -8.57 -0.93 -5.61
CA PRO A 255 -8.33 -2.22 -4.94
C PRO A 255 -9.67 -2.89 -4.55
N LEU A 256 -9.83 -4.15 -4.92
CA LEU A 256 -11.03 -4.94 -4.60
C LEU A 256 -10.84 -5.77 -3.32
N THR A 257 -9.77 -6.57 -3.27
CA THR A 257 -9.53 -7.50 -2.14
C THR A 257 -8.04 -7.57 -1.80
N PRO A 258 -7.65 -7.57 -0.52
CA PRO A 258 -6.26 -7.80 -0.14
C PRO A 258 -5.83 -9.23 -0.50
N THR A 259 -4.53 -9.41 -0.76
CA THR A 259 -3.96 -10.74 -1.05
C THR A 259 -3.97 -11.68 0.16
N ALA A 260 -3.97 -11.13 1.37
CA ALA A 260 -4.13 -11.88 2.60
C ALA A 260 -5.63 -12.04 2.93
N LYS A 261 -6.03 -13.23 3.40
CA LYS A 261 -7.39 -13.45 3.91
C LYS A 261 -7.57 -12.64 5.18
N SER A 262 -8.31 -11.54 5.10
CA SER A 262 -8.46 -10.58 6.21
C SER A 262 -9.90 -10.36 6.67
N TYR A 263 -10.87 -11.21 6.28
CA TYR A 263 -12.28 -11.04 6.69
C TYR A 263 -12.46 -10.87 8.22
N ARG A 264 -12.04 -11.86 9.01
CA ARG A 264 -12.11 -11.79 10.49
C ARG A 264 -11.18 -10.71 11.07
N PRO A 265 -9.91 -10.58 10.63
CA PRO A 265 -9.04 -9.48 11.08
C PRO A 265 -9.62 -8.08 10.84
N THR A 266 -10.24 -7.82 9.69
CA THR A 266 -10.86 -6.53 9.36
C THR A 266 -12.03 -6.23 10.30
N HIS A 267 -12.90 -7.21 10.58
CA HIS A 267 -13.98 -7.05 11.56
C HIS A 267 -13.45 -6.71 12.96
N ARG A 268 -12.48 -7.49 13.47
CA ARG A 268 -11.88 -7.25 14.79
C ARG A 268 -11.16 -5.90 14.87
N ALA A 269 -10.46 -5.50 13.81
CA ALA A 269 -9.77 -4.22 13.75
C ALA A 269 -10.75 -3.03 13.72
N SER A 270 -11.90 -3.19 13.07
CA SER A 270 -12.93 -2.15 12.97
C SER A 270 -13.74 -1.98 14.26
N HIS A 271 -14.01 -3.06 15.01
CA HIS A 271 -14.87 -3.00 16.19
C HIS A 271 -14.12 -3.07 17.53
N GLU A 272 -13.16 -3.99 17.68
CA GLU A 272 -12.58 -4.32 18.99
C GLU A 272 -11.23 -3.61 19.21
N ARG A 273 -10.24 -3.90 18.36
CA ARG A 273 -8.85 -3.50 18.58
C ARG A 273 -8.11 -3.34 17.26
N GLY A 274 -7.85 -2.09 16.89
CA GLY A 274 -7.06 -1.74 15.73
C GLY A 274 -7.69 -0.63 14.92
N ALA A 275 -7.23 -0.49 13.68
CA ALA A 275 -7.83 0.41 12.71
C ALA A 275 -7.71 -0.20 11.31
N VAL A 276 -8.66 0.15 10.45
CA VAL A 276 -8.63 -0.18 9.02
C VAL A 276 -8.63 1.13 8.25
N ALA A 277 -7.71 1.28 7.30
CA ALA A 277 -7.63 2.44 6.43
C ALA A 277 -8.07 2.08 5.02
N TRP A 278 -9.03 2.83 4.48
CA TRP A 278 -9.56 2.72 3.13
C TRP A 278 -9.08 3.90 2.29
N ASP A 279 -8.56 3.64 1.10
CA ASP A 279 -8.27 4.70 0.15
C ASP A 279 -9.54 5.08 -0.62
N MET A 280 -10.14 6.21 -0.23
CA MET A 280 -11.33 6.79 -0.82
C MET A 280 -11.02 7.96 -1.76
N SER A 281 -9.79 8.04 -2.28
CA SER A 281 -9.41 9.12 -3.20
C SER A 281 -10.15 9.08 -4.55
N PHE A 282 -10.96 8.05 -4.82
CA PHE A 282 -11.86 8.00 -5.99
C PHE A 282 -13.19 8.74 -5.76
N ILE A 283 -13.51 9.11 -4.51
CA ILE A 283 -14.68 9.93 -4.20
C ILE A 283 -14.45 11.32 -4.78
N SER A 284 -15.37 11.75 -5.64
CA SER A 284 -15.27 13.01 -6.34
C SER A 284 -15.55 14.16 -5.40
N THR A 285 -14.78 15.25 -5.53
CA THR A 285 -14.95 16.47 -4.75
C THR A 285 -15.20 17.64 -5.69
N VAL A 286 -16.25 18.42 -5.41
CA VAL A 286 -16.58 19.67 -6.09
C VAL A 286 -16.51 20.80 -5.08
N GLN A 287 -15.92 21.93 -5.46
CA GLN A 287 -15.90 23.13 -4.64
C GLN A 287 -16.91 24.15 -5.18
N LEU A 288 -17.70 24.71 -4.27
CA LEU A 288 -18.54 25.88 -4.51
C LEU A 288 -17.95 27.07 -3.76
N GLU A 289 -17.80 28.20 -4.43
CA GLU A 289 -17.29 29.45 -3.84
C GLU A 289 -18.23 30.61 -4.19
N GLY A 290 -18.78 31.28 -3.18
CA GLY A 290 -19.80 32.32 -3.36
C GLY A 290 -20.18 33.02 -2.06
N ARG A 291 -21.18 33.90 -2.13
CA ARG A 291 -21.77 34.51 -0.94
C ARG A 291 -22.59 33.45 -0.18
N GLU A 292 -22.61 33.53 1.15
CA GLU A 292 -23.30 32.56 2.01
C GLU A 292 -24.77 32.36 1.63
N GLY A 293 -25.53 33.44 1.39
CA GLY A 293 -26.93 33.35 0.98
C GLY A 293 -27.13 32.62 -0.36
N SER A 294 -26.27 32.86 -1.35
CA SER A 294 -26.33 32.19 -2.65
C SER A 294 -25.97 30.71 -2.54
N LEU A 295 -24.98 30.35 -1.72
CA LEU A 295 -24.60 28.97 -1.46
C LEU A 295 -25.74 28.19 -0.78
N ILE A 296 -26.38 28.82 0.21
CA ILE A 296 -27.58 28.28 0.87
C ILE A 296 -28.72 28.07 -0.13
N GLY A 297 -28.94 29.02 -1.04
CA GLY A 297 -29.94 28.91 -2.11
C GLY A 297 -29.67 27.76 -3.07
N VAL A 298 -28.41 27.55 -3.47
CA VAL A 298 -28.01 26.41 -4.31
C VAL A 298 -28.24 25.08 -3.58
N LEU A 299 -27.90 24.99 -2.29
CA LEU A 299 -28.12 23.77 -1.50
C LEU A 299 -29.60 23.47 -1.30
N ARG A 300 -30.44 24.50 -1.09
CA ARG A 300 -31.90 24.37 -1.03
C ARG A 300 -32.45 23.80 -2.34
N ALA A 301 -31.99 24.33 -3.47
CA ALA A 301 -32.40 23.85 -4.79
C ALA A 301 -31.97 22.40 -5.09
N LEU A 302 -30.97 21.88 -4.38
CA LEU A 302 -30.52 20.48 -4.42
C LEU A 302 -31.30 19.57 -3.44
N GLY A 303 -32.34 20.09 -2.78
CA GLY A 303 -33.15 19.35 -1.82
C GLY A 303 -32.55 19.27 -0.41
N VAL A 304 -31.56 20.11 -0.10
CA VAL A 304 -30.99 20.22 1.27
C VAL A 304 -31.77 21.28 2.05
N ASP A 305 -32.93 20.87 2.56
CA ASP A 305 -33.88 21.75 3.24
C ASP A 305 -33.99 21.46 4.75
N GLY A 306 -34.42 22.49 5.51
CA GLY A 306 -34.82 22.36 6.91
C GLY A 306 -33.87 22.96 7.97
N GLU A 307 -34.07 22.55 9.23
CA GLU A 307 -33.30 23.02 10.39
C GLU A 307 -31.80 22.70 10.34
N GLU A 308 -31.42 21.73 9.50
CA GLU A 308 -30.03 21.30 9.30
C GLU A 308 -29.21 22.30 8.49
N LEU A 309 -29.87 23.13 7.66
CA LEU A 309 -29.19 24.13 6.84
C LEU A 309 -29.22 25.51 7.49
N VAL A 310 -30.37 25.93 8.03
CA VAL A 310 -30.60 27.30 8.55
C VAL A 310 -30.72 27.35 10.08
N GLY A 311 -31.22 26.29 10.73
CA GLY A 311 -31.44 26.24 12.18
C GLY A 311 -30.15 26.12 13.02
N LYS A 312 -30.29 25.86 14.33
CA LYS A 312 -29.16 25.74 15.29
C LYS A 312 -28.14 24.66 14.88
N LYS A 313 -28.60 23.58 14.24
CA LYS A 313 -27.72 22.53 13.69
C LYS A 313 -26.95 23.06 12.48
N GLY A 314 -27.63 23.79 11.60
CA GLY A 314 -27.02 24.45 10.44
C GLY A 314 -25.99 25.49 10.83
N GLU A 315 -26.21 26.26 11.89
CA GLU A 315 -25.22 27.22 12.39
C GLU A 315 -23.90 26.53 12.78
N LYS A 316 -23.96 25.40 13.50
CA LYS A 316 -22.76 24.61 13.85
C LYS A 316 -22.06 24.05 12.61
N TRP A 317 -22.81 23.67 11.57
CA TRP A 317 -22.26 23.21 10.31
C TRP A 317 -21.61 24.35 9.50
N ARG A 318 -22.24 25.53 9.41
CA ARG A 318 -21.67 26.74 8.76
C ARG A 318 -20.45 27.31 9.51
N GLN A 319 -20.33 27.03 10.80
CA GLN A 319 -19.09 27.28 11.56
C GLN A 319 -17.98 26.23 11.29
N GLY A 320 -18.23 25.22 10.45
CA GLY A 320 -17.28 24.16 10.12
C GLY A 320 -17.06 23.13 11.23
N LYS A 321 -17.90 23.10 12.27
CA LYS A 321 -17.76 22.17 13.42
C LYS A 321 -18.31 20.77 13.14
N ARG A 322 -19.14 20.63 12.10
CA ARG A 322 -19.80 19.39 11.72
C ARG A 322 -19.76 19.22 10.21
N VAL A 323 -19.90 17.98 9.79
CA VAL A 323 -20.11 17.59 8.39
C VAL A 323 -21.58 17.21 8.24
N LEU A 324 -22.18 17.57 7.11
CA LEU A 324 -23.56 17.24 6.77
C LEU A 324 -23.58 16.15 5.70
N GLU A 325 -24.34 15.08 5.90
CA GLU A 325 -24.56 14.04 4.89
C GLU A 325 -26.03 14.05 4.51
N LYS A 326 -26.33 14.25 3.22
CA LYS A 326 -27.71 14.34 2.73
C LYS A 326 -27.84 13.78 1.33
N PHE A 327 -29.03 13.27 1.00
CA PHE A 327 -29.38 12.92 -0.36
C PHE A 327 -29.68 14.19 -1.16
N VAL A 328 -29.07 14.31 -2.34
CA VAL A 328 -29.29 15.41 -3.27
C VAL A 328 -30.28 14.98 -4.34
N HIS A 329 -31.15 15.90 -4.76
CA HIS A 329 -32.18 15.71 -5.77
C HIS A 329 -31.99 16.69 -6.93
N ASP A 330 -32.54 16.34 -8.09
CA ASP A 330 -32.64 17.26 -9.21
C ASP A 330 -33.59 18.43 -8.89
N ARG A 331 -33.30 19.60 -9.45
CA ARG A 331 -34.15 20.78 -9.26
C ARG A 331 -35.46 20.69 -10.05
N GLU A 332 -35.42 20.08 -11.24
CA GLU A 332 -36.60 19.97 -12.10
C GLU A 332 -37.53 18.86 -11.59
N ALA A 333 -38.85 19.08 -11.67
CA ALA A 333 -39.82 18.04 -11.35
C ALA A 333 -39.63 16.86 -12.32
N PRO A 334 -39.54 15.60 -11.83
CA PRO A 334 -40.13 15.09 -10.59
C PRO A 334 -39.19 15.02 -9.36
N HIS A 335 -38.09 15.78 -9.31
CA HIS A 335 -37.10 15.77 -8.21
C HIS A 335 -36.48 14.40 -7.96
N GLU A 336 -35.93 13.79 -9.02
CA GLU A 336 -35.32 12.48 -8.90
C GLU A 336 -34.10 12.50 -7.96
N PRO A 337 -33.93 11.46 -7.12
CA PRO A 337 -32.82 11.36 -6.19
C PRO A 337 -31.51 11.03 -6.94
N ILE A 338 -30.51 11.90 -6.85
CA ILE A 338 -29.21 11.75 -7.52
C ILE A 338 -28.30 10.79 -6.72
N ALA A 339 -27.89 11.21 -5.53
CA ALA A 339 -26.94 10.47 -4.69
C ALA A 339 -26.83 11.06 -3.27
N PRO A 340 -26.31 10.28 -2.29
CA PRO A 340 -25.84 10.84 -1.04
C PRO A 340 -24.58 11.68 -1.25
N VAL A 341 -24.58 12.88 -0.69
CA VAL A 341 -23.47 13.84 -0.76
C VAL A 341 -23.07 14.25 0.65
N THR A 342 -21.76 14.27 0.89
CA THR A 342 -21.16 14.81 2.09
C THR A 342 -20.79 16.27 1.84
N VAL A 343 -21.43 17.18 2.56
CA VAL A 343 -21.27 18.63 2.45
C VAL A 343 -20.40 19.14 3.60
N ILE A 344 -19.25 19.72 3.25
CA ILE A 344 -18.27 20.23 4.21
C ILE A 344 -18.16 21.74 4.01
N TRP A 345 -18.49 22.50 5.05
CA TRP A 345 -18.28 23.95 5.06
C TRP A 345 -16.84 24.28 5.44
N CYS A 346 -16.13 25.02 4.58
CA CYS A 346 -14.76 25.44 4.87
C CYS A 346 -14.75 26.70 5.74
N VAL A 347 -13.96 26.67 6.81
CA VAL A 347 -13.69 27.84 7.65
C VAL A 347 -12.56 28.66 7.01
N ASP A 348 -12.77 29.97 6.86
CA ASP A 348 -11.69 30.86 6.41
C ASP A 348 -10.74 31.13 7.58
N VAL A 349 -9.45 30.82 7.40
CA VAL A 349 -8.40 31.01 8.42
C VAL A 349 -7.89 32.47 8.44
N THR A 350 -8.23 33.28 7.44
CA THR A 350 -7.77 34.66 7.25
C THR A 350 -8.61 35.68 8.05
N GLU A 351 -8.74 35.50 9.36
CA GLU A 351 -9.35 36.51 10.25
C GLU A 351 -8.33 37.37 11.03
N GLU A 352 -7.01 37.19 10.82
CA GLU A 352 -5.98 37.95 11.58
C GLU A 352 -5.38 39.17 10.87
N SER A 353 -5.59 39.40 9.56
CA SER A 353 -5.14 40.62 8.90
C SER A 353 -6.28 41.64 8.80
N ALA A 354 -6.49 42.33 9.92
CA ALA A 354 -7.30 43.53 10.00
C ALA A 354 -6.82 44.60 9.01
N GLY A 355 -7.77 45.23 8.31
CA GLY A 355 -7.55 46.51 7.65
C GLY A 355 -7.96 46.53 6.18
N THR A 356 -9.08 47.22 5.92
CA THR A 356 -9.52 47.85 4.66
C THR A 356 -10.40 47.04 3.68
N VAL A 357 -11.62 47.58 3.55
CA VAL A 357 -12.71 47.34 2.58
C VAL A 357 -13.50 46.03 2.77
N GLU A 358 -14.79 46.19 3.11
CA GLU A 358 -15.86 45.19 3.09
C GLU A 358 -16.06 44.58 1.69
N LYS A 359 -15.09 43.83 1.18
CA LYS A 359 -15.35 42.89 0.09
C LYS A 359 -16.18 41.76 0.68
N GLU A 360 -17.42 41.63 0.22
CA GLU A 360 -18.37 40.59 0.65
C GLU A 360 -17.66 39.24 0.84
N LYS A 361 -17.64 38.72 2.08
CA LYS A 361 -16.89 37.51 2.44
C LYS A 361 -17.40 36.33 1.60
N ARG A 362 -16.57 35.85 0.67
CA ARG A 362 -16.86 34.66 -0.15
C ARG A 362 -16.48 33.41 0.64
N ARG A 363 -17.45 32.52 0.84
CA ARG A 363 -17.27 31.26 1.57
C ARG A 363 -17.07 30.11 0.58
N LYS A 364 -16.47 29.02 1.06
CA LYS A 364 -16.20 27.81 0.28
C LYS A 364 -16.91 26.61 0.89
N ILE A 365 -17.49 25.77 0.04
CA ILE A 365 -18.12 24.50 0.40
C ILE A 365 -17.52 23.40 -0.46
N LEU A 366 -17.21 22.27 0.15
CA LEU A 366 -16.82 21.06 -0.56
C LEU A 366 -17.98 20.06 -0.55
N LEU A 367 -18.38 19.63 -1.74
CA LEU A 367 -19.35 18.56 -1.96
C LEU A 367 -18.60 17.31 -2.35
N ARG A 368 -18.76 16.24 -1.56
CA ARG A 368 -18.15 14.94 -1.83
C ARG A 368 -19.21 13.94 -2.24
N ILE A 369 -19.04 13.36 -3.42
CA ILE A 369 -20.01 12.46 -4.05
C ILE A 369 -19.31 11.24 -4.63
N HIS A 370 -20.04 10.13 -4.68
CA HIS A 370 -19.59 8.94 -5.37
C HIS A 370 -19.38 9.21 -6.88
N PRO A 371 -18.30 8.71 -7.52
CA PRO A 371 -17.96 9.08 -8.89
C PRO A 371 -18.96 8.63 -9.96
N SER A 372 -19.86 7.68 -9.66
CA SER A 372 -20.94 7.29 -10.60
C SER A 372 -21.93 8.42 -10.85
N ALA A 373 -22.29 9.18 -9.82
CA ALA A 373 -23.28 10.24 -9.86
C ALA A 373 -22.67 11.64 -10.04
N PHE A 374 -21.34 11.72 -10.14
CA PHE A 374 -20.61 12.98 -10.24
C PHE A 374 -21.02 13.82 -11.46
N TYR A 375 -21.21 13.21 -12.62
CA TYR A 375 -21.56 13.94 -13.85
C TYR A 375 -22.95 14.57 -13.77
N GLN A 376 -23.93 13.83 -13.23
CA GLN A 376 -25.28 14.33 -12.98
C GLN A 376 -25.25 15.54 -12.03
N LEU A 377 -24.61 15.39 -10.86
CA LEU A 377 -24.46 16.50 -9.91
C LEU A 377 -23.73 17.70 -10.52
N TRP A 378 -22.69 17.47 -11.32
CA TRP A 378 -21.90 18.53 -11.94
C TRP A 378 -22.72 19.37 -12.91
N GLU A 379 -23.55 18.73 -13.75
CA GLU A 379 -24.44 19.42 -14.69
C GLU A 379 -25.49 20.26 -13.95
N GLU A 380 -26.12 19.68 -12.93
CA GLU A 380 -27.08 20.40 -12.08
C GLU A 380 -26.44 21.59 -11.36
N LEU A 381 -25.26 21.40 -10.77
CA LEU A 381 -24.52 22.50 -10.12
C LEU A 381 -24.19 23.63 -11.10
N LEU A 382 -23.83 23.31 -12.34
CA LEU A 382 -23.59 24.33 -13.37
C LEU A 382 -24.87 25.07 -13.76
N ARG A 383 -26.02 24.39 -13.83
CA ARG A 383 -27.32 25.03 -14.06
C ARG A 383 -27.69 25.96 -12.91
N LEU A 384 -27.58 25.49 -11.67
CA LEU A 384 -27.88 26.26 -10.46
C LEU A 384 -26.95 27.46 -10.28
N ALA A 385 -25.65 27.28 -10.53
CA ALA A 385 -24.66 28.35 -10.42
C ALA A 385 -24.92 29.51 -11.39
N LYS A 386 -25.51 29.24 -12.56
CA LYS A 386 -25.91 30.28 -13.54
C LYS A 386 -27.14 31.06 -13.09
N VAL A 387 -28.08 30.39 -12.39
CA VAL A 387 -29.33 31.01 -11.91
C VAL A 387 -29.09 31.80 -10.62
N ALA A 388 -28.13 31.38 -9.80
CA ALA A 388 -27.81 32.04 -8.54
C ALA A 388 -27.28 33.47 -8.75
N LYS A 389 -27.91 34.43 -8.05
CA LYS A 389 -27.46 35.82 -7.94
C LYS A 389 -27.20 36.14 -6.46
N PRO A 390 -26.02 36.66 -6.07
CA PRO A 390 -24.74 36.74 -6.78
C PRO A 390 -24.21 35.41 -7.32
N ALA A 391 -23.35 35.47 -8.33
CA ALA A 391 -22.82 34.30 -9.03
C ALA A 391 -21.99 33.39 -8.11
N VAL A 392 -22.24 32.08 -8.18
CA VAL A 392 -21.47 31.04 -7.47
C VAL A 392 -20.49 30.41 -8.45
N SER A 393 -19.21 30.31 -8.07
CA SER A 393 -18.22 29.60 -8.88
C SER A 393 -18.13 28.13 -8.48
N VAL A 394 -18.11 27.25 -9.47
CA VAL A 394 -18.02 25.78 -9.33
C VAL A 394 -16.67 25.30 -9.83
N GLU A 395 -15.98 24.44 -9.09
CA GLU A 395 -14.66 23.92 -9.45
C GLU A 395 -14.57 22.40 -9.21
N ASP A 396 -14.03 21.65 -10.18
CA ASP A 396 -13.83 20.21 -10.09
C ASP A 396 -12.48 19.90 -9.43
N LEU A 397 -12.50 19.29 -8.25
CA LEU A 397 -11.33 18.97 -7.45
C LEU A 397 -11.04 17.46 -7.37
N ARG A 398 -11.60 16.64 -8.28
CA ARG A 398 -11.45 15.17 -8.28
C ARG A 398 -10.02 14.66 -8.21
N PHE A 399 -9.06 15.40 -8.77
CA PHE A 399 -7.66 14.98 -8.83
C PHE A 399 -6.73 15.78 -7.91
N GLU A 400 -7.27 16.79 -7.21
CA GLU A 400 -6.52 17.64 -6.30
C GLU A 400 -6.66 17.17 -4.84
N ILE A 401 -7.87 16.75 -4.46
CA ILE A 401 -8.17 16.30 -3.10
C ILE A 401 -8.31 14.77 -3.08
N GLY A 402 -7.39 14.11 -2.38
CA GLY A 402 -7.50 12.69 -2.02
C GLY A 402 -8.04 12.52 -0.60
N SER A 403 -8.53 11.33 -0.28
CA SER A 403 -9.02 11.04 1.07
C SER A 403 -8.73 9.61 1.50
N LEU A 404 -8.47 9.44 2.79
CA LEU A 404 -8.33 8.16 3.45
C LEU A 404 -9.36 8.08 4.57
N GLU A 405 -10.20 7.05 4.56
CA GLU A 405 -11.14 6.79 5.63
C GLU A 405 -10.49 5.82 6.62
N ILE A 406 -10.52 6.14 7.91
CA ILE A 406 -9.95 5.30 8.96
C ILE A 406 -11.08 4.87 9.89
N THR A 407 -11.35 3.57 9.94
CA THR A 407 -12.36 2.98 10.83
C THR A 407 -11.70 2.22 11.99
N GLY A 408 -12.36 2.26 13.16
CA GLY A 408 -11.97 1.49 14.34
C GLY A 408 -11.33 2.28 15.48
N PRO A 409 -11.38 1.73 16.70
CA PRO A 409 -11.02 2.45 17.94
C PRO A 409 -9.54 2.79 18.05
N GLY A 410 -8.68 2.09 17.31
CA GLY A 410 -7.25 2.36 17.23
C GLY A 410 -6.89 3.53 16.31
N GLY A 411 -7.79 4.02 15.47
CA GLY A 411 -7.50 5.04 14.46
C GLY A 411 -7.17 6.42 15.02
N ARG A 412 -7.59 6.69 16.27
CA ARG A 412 -7.36 7.97 16.96
C ARG A 412 -6.34 7.87 18.11
N LYS A 413 -5.73 6.70 18.31
CA LYS A 413 -4.70 6.54 19.35
C LYS A 413 -3.44 7.29 18.90
N ARG A 414 -2.95 8.21 19.73
CA ARG A 414 -1.66 8.87 19.50
C ARG A 414 -0.57 7.78 19.51
N CYS A 415 0.25 7.78 18.47
CA CYS A 415 1.40 6.89 18.33
C CYS A 415 2.50 7.22 19.34
#